data_AF-A0A316VMD4-F1
#
_entry.id   AF-A0A316VMD4-F1
#
_cell.length_a   1.000
_cell.length_b   1.000
_cell.length_c   1.000
_cell.angle_alpha   90.00
_cell.angle_beta   90.00
_cell.angle_gamma   90.00
#
_symmetry.space_group_name_H-M   'P 1'
#
loop_
_entity.id
_entity.type
_entity.pdbx_description
1 polymer ?
#
loop_
_entity_poly.entity_id
_entity_poly.type
_entity_poly.pdbx_seq_one_letter_code
_entity_poly.pdbx_strand_id
1 'polypeptide(L)' 'QGTIISLNAHAVNRDPSRFKDPERFDPERYMSDDATSRKTWLVDNYSYGIGKRICPATTLANREIYIALAQLIYFFE' A
#
# COMPACT_ATOMS: atom_id res chain seq x y z
N GLN A 1 24.22 -9.52 17.27
CA GLN A 1 24.16 -8.04 17.17
C GLN A 1 24.98 -7.63 15.95
N GLY A 2 24.52 -6.67 15.13
CA GLY A 2 25.23 -6.28 13.91
C GLY A 2 24.87 -7.06 12.64
N THR A 3 23.89 -7.96 12.69
CA THR A 3 23.33 -8.61 11.50
C THR A 3 22.58 -7.59 10.66
N ILE A 4 22.88 -7.52 9.36
CA ILE A 4 22.13 -6.69 8.41
C ILE A 4 20.82 -7.41 8.08
N ILE A 5 19.71 -6.72 8.23
CA ILE A 5 18.37 -7.23 7.94
C ILE A 5 17.74 -6.33 6.87
N SER A 6 17.11 -6.93 5.87
CA SER A 6 16.36 -6.23 4.84
C SER A 6 14.91 -6.70 4.81
N LEU A 7 13.98 -5.75 4.66
CA LEU A 7 12.57 -6.04 4.43
C LEU A 7 12.34 -6.25 2.93
N ASN A 8 11.93 -7.45 2.53
CA ASN A 8 11.54 -7.70 1.15
C ASN A 8 10.07 -7.30 0.92
N ALA A 9 9.83 -5.99 0.83
CA ALA A 9 8.48 -5.45 0.59
C ALA A 9 7.88 -5.98 -0.72
N HIS A 10 8.71 -6.23 -1.74
CA HIS A 10 8.25 -6.75 -3.02
C HIS A 10 7.62 -8.14 -2.89
N ALA A 11 8.29 -9.06 -2.20
CA ALA A 11 7.76 -10.41 -1.98
C ALA A 11 6.50 -10.39 -1.11
N VAL A 12 6.46 -9.58 -0.06
CA VAL A 12 5.29 -9.52 0.84
C VAL A 12 4.07 -8.94 0.12
N ASN A 13 4.25 -7.88 -0.67
CA ASN A 13 3.16 -7.28 -1.45
C ASN A 13 2.70 -8.17 -2.63
N ARG A 14 3.36 -9.31 -2.88
CA ARG A 14 3.04 -10.28 -3.95
C ARG A 14 2.82 -11.69 -3.43
N ASP A 15 2.62 -11.86 -2.14
CA ASP A 15 2.42 -13.19 -1.55
C ASP A 15 1.08 -13.78 -2.03
N PRO A 16 1.07 -14.91 -2.78
CA PRO A 16 -0.15 -15.52 -3.29
C PRO A 16 -1.05 -16.08 -2.18
N SER A 17 -0.52 -16.28 -0.96
CA SER A 17 -1.33 -16.65 0.20
C SER A 17 -2.17 -15.49 0.75
N ARG A 18 -1.82 -14.25 0.39
CA ARG A 18 -2.51 -13.01 0.83
C ARG A 18 -3.26 -12.33 -0.31
N PHE A 19 -2.69 -12.33 -1.51
CA PHE A 19 -3.24 -11.66 -2.67
C PHE A 19 -3.49 -12.68 -3.80
N LYS A 20 -4.76 -12.96 -4.10
CA LYS A 20 -5.13 -13.76 -5.28
C LYS A 20 -4.61 -13.10 -6.57
N ASP A 21 -3.90 -13.84 -7.42
CA ASP A 21 -3.32 -13.30 -8.67
C ASP A 21 -2.46 -12.03 -8.44
N PRO A 22 -1.35 -12.11 -7.67
CA PRO A 22 -0.61 -10.95 -7.17
C PRO A 22 0.04 -10.07 -8.24
N GLU A 23 0.22 -10.60 -9.46
CA GLU A 23 0.74 -9.85 -10.61
C GLU A 23 -0.35 -9.11 -11.40
N ARG A 24 -1.63 -9.37 -11.12
CA ARG A 24 -2.75 -8.69 -11.77
C ARG A 24 -3.01 -7.36 -11.08
N PHE A 25 -3.10 -6.28 -11.86
CA PHE A 25 -3.62 -5.01 -11.37
C PHE A 25 -5.13 -5.12 -11.16
N ASP A 26 -5.55 -5.19 -9.89
CA ASP A 26 -6.94 -5.37 -9.48
C ASP A 26 -7.28 -4.40 -8.32
N PRO A 27 -7.76 -3.18 -8.60
CA PRO A 27 -8.13 -2.22 -7.56
C PRO A 27 -9.29 -2.69 -6.67
N GLU A 28 -10.22 -3.49 -7.22
CA GLU A 28 -11.41 -3.97 -6.52
C GLU A 28 -11.06 -4.85 -5.32
N ARG A 29 -9.87 -5.46 -5.34
CA ARG A 29 -9.35 -6.29 -4.25
C ARG A 29 -9.23 -5.60 -2.90
N TYR A 30 -9.26 -4.27 -2.89
CA TYR A 30 -9.24 -3.46 -1.68
C TYR A 30 -10.62 -2.87 -1.33
N MET A 31 -11.63 -3.05 -2.18
CA MET A 31 -12.98 -2.50 -1.97
C MET A 31 -13.86 -3.33 -1.03
N SER A 32 -13.48 -4.59 -0.76
CA SER A 32 -14.31 -5.58 -0.06
C SER A 32 -14.30 -5.49 1.47
N ASP A 33 -13.51 -4.59 2.06
CA ASP A 33 -13.52 -4.36 3.50
C ASP A 33 -14.47 -3.24 3.88
N ASP A 34 -15.36 -3.53 4.82
CA ASP A 34 -16.21 -2.55 5.48
C ASP A 34 -15.35 -1.34 5.87
N ALA A 35 -15.76 -0.13 5.45
CA ALA A 35 -14.98 1.11 5.51
C ALA A 35 -14.51 1.50 6.93
N THR A 36 -14.99 0.77 7.93
CA THR A 36 -14.60 0.87 9.35
C THR A 36 -13.38 0.04 9.73
N SER A 37 -12.97 -0.94 8.92
CA SER A 37 -11.77 -1.73 9.18
C SER A 37 -10.53 -1.01 8.62
N ARG A 38 -9.99 -0.07 9.41
CA ARG A 38 -8.60 0.41 9.29
C ARG A 38 -7.53 -0.71 9.42
N LYS A 39 -7.94 -1.98 9.35
CA LYS A 39 -7.16 -3.18 9.63
C LYS A 39 -6.58 -3.84 8.39
N THR A 40 -6.92 -3.43 7.17
CA THR A 40 -6.43 -4.11 5.95
C THR A 40 -5.65 -3.19 5.03
N TRP A 41 -6.18 -1.99 4.72
CA TRP A 41 -5.49 -1.00 3.89
C TRP A 41 -4.12 -0.55 4.43
N LEU A 42 -3.97 -0.48 5.76
CA LEU A 42 -2.73 -0.08 6.42
C LEU A 42 -1.84 -1.27 6.81
N VAL A 43 -2.40 -2.48 6.90
CA VAL A 43 -1.72 -3.63 7.52
C VAL A 43 -1.02 -4.50 6.48
N ASP A 44 -1.51 -4.49 5.24
CA ASP A 44 -1.00 -5.42 4.21
C ASP A 44 -0.17 -4.73 3.11
N ASN A 45 0.06 -3.42 3.23
CA ASN A 45 0.89 -2.68 2.30
C ASN A 45 2.21 -2.26 2.95
N TYR A 46 3.31 -2.86 2.50
CA TYR A 46 4.66 -2.60 3.02
C TYR A 46 5.46 -1.60 2.18
N SER A 47 4.79 -0.86 1.27
CA SER A 47 5.46 0.10 0.36
C SER A 47 6.14 1.26 1.08
N TYR A 48 5.65 1.61 2.28
CA TYR A 48 6.25 2.65 3.13
C TYR A 48 7.15 2.09 4.24
N GLY A 49 7.36 0.78 4.29
CA GLY A 49 8.02 0.09 5.40
C GLY A 49 7.09 -0.11 6.61
N ILE A 50 7.67 -0.45 7.76
CA ILE A 50 6.92 -0.75 8.99
C ILE A 50 7.74 -0.39 10.25
N GLY A 51 7.04 -0.15 11.35
CA GLY A 51 7.63 0.00 12.68
C GLY A 51 8.40 1.31 12.84
N LYS A 52 9.48 1.30 13.65
CA LYS A 52 10.24 2.50 14.03
C LYS A 52 10.98 3.18 12.86
N ARG A 53 11.03 2.55 11.70
CA ARG A 53 11.72 3.03 10.49
C ARG A 53 10.77 3.18 9.30
N ILE A 54 9.46 3.21 9.54
CA ILE A 54 8.46 3.51 8.51
C ILE A 54 8.70 4.91 7.93
N CYS A 55 8.35 5.11 6.65
CA CYS A 55 8.44 6.40 6.00
C CYS A 55 7.67 7.47 6.81
N PRO A 56 8.34 8.54 7.28
CA PRO A 56 7.68 9.57 8.08
C PRO A 56 6.66 10.39 7.26
N ALA A 57 6.79 10.38 5.93
CA ALA A 57 5.93 11.13 5.03
C ALA A 57 4.75 10.32 4.46
N THR A 58 4.43 9.13 5.01
CA THR A 58 3.36 8.25 4.52
C THR A 58 2.03 8.98 4.32
N THR A 59 1.61 9.79 5.30
CA THR A 59 0.37 10.57 5.23
C THR A 59 0.40 11.65 4.15
N LEU A 60 1.55 12.32 3.98
CA LEU A 60 1.73 13.34 2.95
C LEU A 60 1.67 12.70 1.56
N ALA A 61 2.46 11.65 1.34
CA ALA A 61 2.52 10.92 0.07
C ALA A 61 1.14 10.44 -0.39
N ASN A 62 0.36 9.83 0.52
CA ASN A 62 -0.99 9.38 0.19
C ASN A 62 -1.93 10.53 -0.19
N ARG A 63 -1.81 11.69 0.45
CA ARG A 63 -2.63 12.88 0.12
C ARG A 63 -2.24 13.45 -1.24
N GLU A 64 -0.95 13.59 -1.50
CA GLU A 64 -0.43 14.10 -2.78
C GLU A 64 -0.84 13.19 -3.95
N ILE A 65 -0.66 11.87 -3.81
CA ILE A 65 -1.06 10.89 -4.84
C ILE A 65 -2.57 10.98 -5.11
N TYR A 66 -3.38 11.07 -4.06
CA TYR A 66 -4.82 11.18 -4.19
C TYR A 66 -5.24 12.46 -4.95
N ILE A 67 -4.69 13.61 -4.56
CA ILE A 67 -5.00 14.90 -5.21
C ILE A 67 -4.56 14.87 -6.68
N ALA A 68 -3.34 14.40 -6.96
CA ALA A 68 -2.81 14.33 -8.32
C ALA A 68 -3.69 13.43 -9.21
N LEU A 69 -4.09 12.25 -8.73
CA LEU A 69 -4.95 11.34 -9.47
C LEU A 69 -6.35 11.94 -9.70
N ALA A 70 -6.94 12.55 -8.67
CA ALA A 70 -8.25 13.20 -8.77
C ALA A 70 -8.23 14.36 -9.78
N GLN A 71 -7.17 15.15 -9.80
CA GLN A 71 -6.98 16.23 -10.78
C GLN A 71 -6.82 15.69 -12.20
N LEU A 72 -6.04 14.62 -12.38
CA LEU A 72 -5.87 14.00 -13.70
C LEU A 72 -7.20 13.50 -14.25
N ILE A 73 -7.99 12.81 -13.44
CA ILE A 73 -9.33 12.34 -13.83
C ILE A 73 -10.23 13.54 -14.12
N TYR A 74 -10.34 14.50 -13.21
CA TYR A 74 -11.27 15.62 -13.36
C TYR A 74 -11.03 16.50 -14.60
N PHE A 75 -9.77 16.67 -15.01
CA PHE A 75 -9.42 17.57 -16.12
C PHE A 75 -9.21 16.87 -17.46
N PHE A 76 -8.95 15.56 -17.48
CA PHE A 76 -8.57 14.84 -18.71
C PHE A 76 -9.45 13.63 -19.04
N GLU A 77 -10.43 13.31 -18.19
CA GLU A 77 -11.48 12.30 -18.43
C GLU A 77 -12.86 12.98 -18.52
#